data_AF-A0A7V2TUD3-F1
#
_entry.id   AF-A0A7V2TUD3-F1
#
_cell.length_a   1.000
_cell.length_b   1.000
_cell.length_c   1.000
_cell.angle_alpha   90.00
_cell.angle_beta   90.00
_cell.angle_gamma   90.00
#
_symmetry.space_group_name_H-M   'P 1'
#
loop_
_entity.id
_entity.type
_entity.pdbx_description
1 polymer ?
#
loop_
_entity_poly.entity_id
_entity_poly.type
_entity_poly.pdbx_seq_one_letter_code
_entity_poly.pdbx_strand_id
1 'polypeptide(L)' 'VKDKAAIVAEFTRTVLPRFADRTIVPIIEKVFSIDEVVEAHRMMEEDKHFGKIVLKIQ' A
#
# COMPACT_ATOMS: atom_id res chain seq x y z
N VAL A 1 7.91 -11.26 -20.89
CA VAL A 1 7.96 -11.19 -19.40
C VAL A 1 9.41 -11.09 -18.91
N LYS A 2 10.25 -10.21 -19.49
CA LYS A 2 11.63 -9.96 -19.01
C LYS A 2 11.70 -8.79 -18.01
N ASP A 3 10.64 -7.98 -17.90
CA ASP A 3 10.74 -6.67 -17.26
C ASP A 3 10.30 -6.59 -15.80
N LYS A 4 9.36 -7.44 -15.33
CA LYS A 4 8.84 -7.33 -13.96
C LYS A 4 9.91 -7.52 -12.89
N ALA A 5 10.82 -8.49 -13.09
CA ALA A 5 11.91 -8.74 -12.16
C ALA A 5 12.89 -7.55 -12.10
N ALA A 6 13.21 -6.95 -13.25
CA ALA A 6 14.07 -5.77 -13.32
C ALA A 6 13.41 -4.55 -12.64
N ILE A 7 12.12 -4.33 -12.87
CA ILE A 7 11.35 -3.25 -12.22
C ILE A 7 11.33 -3.43 -10.70
N VAL A 8 11.06 -4.65 -10.21
CA VAL A 8 11.06 -4.94 -8.77
C VAL A 8 12.45 -4.73 -8.17
N ALA A 9 13.51 -5.16 -8.86
CA ALA A 9 14.88 -4.96 -8.41
C ALA A 9 15.27 -3.48 -8.34
N GLU A 10 14.88 -2.68 -9.33
CA GLU A 10 15.13 -1.23 -9.34
C GLU A 10 14.35 -0.53 -8.23
N PHE A 11 13.06 -0.83 -8.08
CA PHE A 11 12.22 -0.27 -7.02
C PHE A 11 12.77 -0.61 -5.63
N THR A 12 13.20 -1.86 -5.43
CA THR A 12 13.82 -2.33 -4.18
C THR A 12 15.08 -1.54 -3.86
N ARG A 13 15.96 -1.32 -4.85
CA ARG A 13 17.20 -0.56 -4.65
C ARG A 13 16.98 0.93 -4.40
N THR A 14 15.98 1.54 -5.04
CA THR A 14 15.86 3.00 -5.11
C THR A 14 14.79 3.59 -4.19
N VAL A 15 13.68 2.87 -4.00
CA VAL A 15 12.50 3.39 -3.30
C VAL A 15 12.41 2.85 -1.88
N LEU A 16 12.70 1.57 -1.63
CA LEU A 16 12.60 1.01 -0.26
C LEU A 16 13.48 1.73 0.78
N PRO A 17 14.73 2.14 0.50
CA PRO A 17 15.51 2.92 1.45
C PRO A 17 14.83 4.25 1.84
N ARG A 18 14.08 4.85 0.93
CA ARG A 18 13.34 6.11 1.17
C ARG A 18 12.11 5.94 2.05
N PHE A 19 11.54 4.73 2.11
CA PHE A 19 10.56 4.40 3.12
C PHE A 19 11.21 4.25 4.51
N ALA A 20 12.43 3.71 4.57
CA ALA A 20 13.15 3.51 5.82
C ALA A 20 13.60 4.83 6.47
N ASP A 21 14.07 5.80 5.66
CA ASP A 21 14.48 7.13 6.11
C ASP A 21 13.31 8.14 6.22
N ARG A 22 12.10 7.71 5.86
CA ARG A 22 10.85 8.51 5.87
C ARG A 22 10.84 9.69 4.91
N THR A 23 11.71 9.74 3.91
CA THR A 23 11.61 10.71 2.81
C THR A 23 10.43 10.40 1.88
N ILE A 24 9.97 9.15 1.85
CA ILE A 24 8.69 8.74 1.27
C ILE A 24 7.81 8.20 2.39
N VAL A 25 6.60 8.77 2.53
CA VAL A 25 5.61 8.34 3.52
C VAL A 25 4.32 7.96 2.79
N PRO A 26 3.75 6.76 3.05
CA PRO A 26 2.48 6.40 2.45
C PRO A 26 1.34 7.23 3.04
N ILE A 27 0.45 7.71 2.19
CA ILE A 27 -0.81 8.31 2.63
C ILE A 27 -1.76 7.15 2.97
N ILE A 28 -2.08 7.01 4.26
CA ILE A 28 -3.04 6.02 4.74
C ILE A 28 -4.39 6.72 4.85
N GLU A 29 -5.36 6.24 4.08
CA GLU A 29 -6.73 6.77 4.16
C GLU A 29 -7.44 6.20 5.39
N LYS A 30 -7.43 4.87 5.52
CA LYS A 30 -8.11 4.18 6.62
C LYS A 30 -7.43 2.85 6.92
N VAL A 31 -7.40 2.52 8.21
CA VAL A 31 -7.00 1.21 8.72
C VAL A 31 -8.24 0.51 9.25
N PHE A 32 -8.49 -0.70 8.76
CA PHE A 32 -9.55 -1.59 9.23
C PHE A 32 -8.92 -2.76 9.98
N SER A 33 -9.67 -3.37 10.91
CA SER A 33 -9.32 -4.69 11.42
C SER A 33 -9.53 -5.75 10.33
N ILE A 34 -8.87 -6.90 10.45
CA ILE A 34 -9.03 -8.00 9.49
C ILE A 34 -10.47 -8.50 9.38
N ASP A 35 -11.25 -8.40 10.47
CA ASP A 35 -12.66 -8.80 10.53
C ASP A 35 -13.58 -7.84 9.74
N GLU A 36 -13.11 -6.62 9.44
CA GLU A 36 -13.83 -5.60 8.68
C GLU A 36 -13.49 -5.63 7.18
N VAL A 37 -12.90 -6.72 6.66
CA VAL A 37 -12.45 -6.83 5.26
C VAL A 37 -13.54 -6.51 4.23
N VAL A 38 -14.81 -6.84 4.53
CA VAL A 38 -15.94 -6.53 3.65
C VAL A 38 -16.16 -5.02 3.52
N GLU A 39 -16.10 -4.27 4.62
CA GLU A 39 -16.25 -2.81 4.59
C GLU A 39 -15.03 -2.14 3.95
N ALA A 40 -13.83 -2.68 4.16
CA ALA A 40 -12.62 -2.23 3.48
C ALA A 40 -12.75 -2.36 1.95
N HIS A 41 -13.29 -3.48 1.45
CA HIS A 41 -13.57 -3.67 0.02
C HIS A 41 -14.65 -2.73 -0.50
N ARG A 42 -15.74 -2.54 0.26
CA ARG A 42 -16.81 -1.61 -0.09
C ARG A 42 -16.25 -0.19 -0.29
N MET A 43 -15.43 0.29 0.63
CA MET A 43 -14.75 1.58 0.53
C MET A 43 -13.79 1.66 -0.67
N MET A 44 -13.09 0.58 -0.98
CA MET A 44 -12.20 0.51 -2.16
C MET A 44 -12.99 0.63 -3.47
N GLU A 45 -14.15 -0.02 -3.56
CA GLU A 45 -15.01 0.00 -4.75
C GLU A 45 -15.72 1.33 -4.98
N GLU A 46 -15.93 2.13 -3.93
CA GLU A 46 -16.53 3.46 -4.02
C GLU A 46 -15.61 4.50 -4.71
N ASP A 47 -14.32 4.18 -4.95
CA ASP A 47 -13.29 4.98 -5.65
C ASP A 47 -13.13 6.43 -5.13
N LYS A 48 -13.50 6.66 -3.86
CA LYS A 48 -13.44 7.97 -3.18
C LYS A 48 -12.25 8.13 -2.24
N HIS A 49 -11.38 7.13 -2.13
CA HIS A 49 -10.24 7.16 -1.22
C HIS A 49 -9.00 7.76 -1.90
N PHE A 50 -8.32 8.69 -1.23
CA PHE A 50 -7.04 9.25 -1.70
C PHE A 50 -5.91 8.75 -0.80
N GLY A 51 -5.63 7.46 -0.89
CA GLY A 51 -4.62 6.80 -0.05
C GLY A 51 -4.74 5.28 -0.05
N LYS A 52 -3.90 4.63 0.74
CA LYS A 52 -3.93 3.18 0.98
C LYS A 52 -4.98 2.85 2.04
N ILE A 53 -5.79 1.84 1.76
CA ILE A 53 -6.62 1.13 2.73
C ILE A 53 -5.75 -0.02 3.29
N VAL A 54 -5.62 -0.10 4.60
CA VAL A 54 -4.76 -1.10 5.27
C VAL A 54 -5.60 -2.00 6.16
N LEU A 55 -5.36 -3.30 6.09
CA LEU A 55 -5.91 -4.27 7.04
C LEU A 55 -4.88 -4.55 8.13
N LYS A 56 -5.29 -4.42 9.39
CA LYS A 56 -4.48 -4.75 10.55
C LYS A 56 -4.83 -6.16 11.04
N ILE A 57 -3.81 -7.00 11.09
CA ILE A 57 -3.85 -8.32 11.74
C ILE A 57 -3.35 -8.12 13.18
N GLN A 58 -4.05 -8.67 14.17
CA GLN A 58 -3.62 -8.69 15.57
C GLN A 58 -2.69 -9.86 15.85
#